data_AF-A0A843CL01-F1
#
_entry.id   AF-A0A843CL01-F1
#
_cell.length_a   1.000
_cell.length_b   1.000
_cell.length_c   1.000
_cell.angle_alpha   90.00
_cell.angle_beta   90.00
_cell.angle_gamma   90.00
#
_symmetry.space_group_name_H-M   'P 1'
#
loop_
_entity.id
_entity.type
_entity.pdbx_description
1 polymer ?
#
loop_
_entity_poly.entity_id
_entity_poly.type
_entity_poly.pdbx_seq_one_letter_code
_entity_poly.pdbx_strand_id
1 'polypeptide(L)' 'MPFKIQYKFRDDQKVNICVVSYQQYRNFCELPIIQDCTIVKKNQKTTKKNLDQIEKALELAFKNQTNHIRNLSENQ' A
#
# COMPACT_ATOMS: atom_id res chain seq x y z
N MET A 1 -2.42 4.92 -2.29
CA MET A 1 -2.51 5.80 -1.09
C MET A 1 -1.71 5.15 0.03
N PRO A 2 -0.83 5.89 0.73
CA PRO A 2 -0.03 5.32 1.81
C PRO A 2 -0.87 5.07 3.07
N PHE A 3 -0.55 4.02 3.83
CA PHE A 3 -1.24 3.63 5.06
C PHE A 3 -0.26 3.23 6.16
N LYS A 4 -0.74 3.27 7.41
CA LYS A 4 0.08 2.92 8.59
C LYS A 4 0.16 1.42 8.78
N ILE A 5 1.34 0.94 9.10
CA ILE A 5 1.60 -0.44 9.51
C ILE A 5 2.33 -0.47 10.84
N GLN A 6 2.09 -1.51 11.61
CA GLN A 6 2.83 -1.89 12.81
C GLN A 6 3.68 -3.10 12.48
N TYR A 7 4.94 -3.07 12.90
CA TYR A 7 5.85 -4.18 12.67
C TYR A 7 6.81 -4.37 13.83
N LYS A 8 7.39 -5.56 13.90
CA LYS A 8 8.37 -5.95 14.91
C LYS A 8 9.53 -6.68 14.26
N PHE A 9 10.75 -6.35 14.64
CA PHE A 9 11.93 -7.12 14.24
C PHE A 9 12.08 -8.35 15.12
N ARG A 10 12.66 -9.43 14.59
CA ARG A 10 12.87 -10.68 15.36
C ARG A 10 13.71 -10.48 16.62
N ASP A 11 14.72 -9.62 16.53
CA ASP A 11 15.70 -9.41 17.60
C ASP A 11 15.40 -8.17 18.47
N ASP A 12 14.27 -7.49 18.24
CA ASP A 12 13.85 -6.32 19.01
C ASP A 12 12.51 -6.59 19.70
N GLN A 13 12.38 -6.20 20.97
CA GLN A 13 11.11 -6.27 21.69
C GLN A 13 10.17 -5.12 21.32
N LYS A 14 10.67 -4.05 20.71
CA LYS A 14 9.89 -2.86 20.37
C LYS A 14 9.02 -3.07 19.14
N VAL A 15 7.78 -2.59 19.25
CA VAL A 15 6.86 -2.47 18.12
C VAL A 15 7.06 -1.10 17.47
N ASN A 16 7.30 -1.10 16.17
CA ASN A 16 7.54 0.08 15.36
C ASN A 16 6.34 0.39 14.45
N ILE A 17 6.23 1.64 14.01
CA ILE A 17 5.15 2.11 13.13
C ILE A 17 5.76 2.86 11.95
N CYS A 18 5.30 2.57 10.74
CA CYS A 18 5.65 3.36 9.56
C CYS A 18 4.45 3.52 8.62
N VAL A 19 4.61 4.39 7.61
CA VAL A 19 3.62 4.68 6.58
C VAL A 19 4.17 4.21 5.24
N VAL A 20 3.44 3.34 4.54
CA VAL A 20 3.90 2.64 3.33
C VAL A 20 2.81 2.55 2.27
N SER A 21 3.20 2.37 1.01
CA SER A 21 2.30 1.89 -0.05
C SER A 21 2.01 0.39 0.11
N TYR A 22 1.03 -0.15 -0.64
CA TYR A 22 0.74 -1.59 -0.59
C TYR A 22 1.90 -2.44 -1.13
N GLN A 23 2.51 -2.03 -2.24
CA GLN A 23 3.70 -2.70 -2.77
C GLN A 23 4.86 -2.68 -1.77
N GLN A 24 5.10 -1.55 -1.12
CA GLN A 24 6.11 -1.46 -0.07
C GLN A 24 5.77 -2.34 1.13
N TYR A 25 4.49 -2.40 1.54
CA TYR A 25 4.03 -3.30 2.59
C TYR A 25 4.31 -4.77 2.26
N ARG A 26 3.98 -5.23 1.05
CA ARG A 26 4.25 -6.61 0.61
C ARG A 26 5.74 -6.93 0.69
N ASN A 27 6.57 -6.09 0.08
CA ASN A 27 8.02 -6.28 0.06
C ASN A 27 8.61 -6.23 1.48
N PHE A 28 8.13 -5.31 2.32
CA PHE A 28 8.64 -5.12 3.67
C PHE A 28 8.30 -6.30 4.59
N CYS A 29 7.06 -6.81 4.55
CA CYS A 29 6.67 -7.95 5.38
C CYS A 29 7.32 -9.28 4.95
N GLU A 30 7.89 -9.36 3.75
CA GLU A 30 8.63 -10.53 3.26
C GLU A 30 10.10 -10.55 3.74
N LEU A 31 10.58 -9.49 4.37
CA LEU A 31 11.95 -9.41 4.86
C LEU A 31 12.18 -10.40 6.02
N PRO A 32 13.28 -11.21 6.00
CA PRO A 32 13.54 -12.21 7.04
C PRO A 32 13.72 -11.64 8.45
N ILE A 33 14.12 -10.38 8.57
CA ILE A 33 14.31 -9.73 9.88
C ILE A 33 12.98 -9.35 10.54
N ILE A 34 11.88 -9.34 9.79
CA ILE A 34 10.56 -9.00 10.30
C ILE A 34 9.94 -10.24 10.96
N GLN A 35 9.50 -10.07 12.21
CA GLN A 35 8.75 -11.06 12.97
C GLN A 35 7.25 -10.89 12.73
N ASP A 36 6.75 -9.67 12.91
CA ASP A 36 5.33 -9.33 12.78
C ASP A 36 5.16 -8.11 11.89
N CYS A 37 4.10 -8.09 11.09
CA CYS A 37 3.78 -7.02 10.15
C CYS A 37 2.27 -6.93 9.96
N THR A 38 1.64 -5.84 10.39
CA THR A 38 0.18 -5.69 10.41
C THR A 38 -0.26 -4.29 10.01
N ILE A 39 -1.39 -4.18 9.33
CA ILE A 39 -1.94 -2.89 8.91
C ILE A 39 -2.72 -2.26 10.07
N VAL A 40 -2.34 -1.05 10.47
CA VAL A 40 -3.04 -0.28 11.51
C VAL A 40 -4.23 0.42 10.89
N LYS A 41 -5.43 -0.03 11.22
CA LYS A 41 -6.67 0.62 10.76
C LYS A 41 -7.21 1.54 11.86
N LYS A 42 -7.28 2.83 11.57
CA LYS A 42 -8.15 3.75 12.33
C LYS A 42 -9.61 3.40 11.96
N ASN A 43 -10.28 2.62 12.80
CA ASN A 43 -11.73 2.47 12.89
C ASN A 43 -12.53 1.87 11.70
N GLN A 44 -11.94 1.25 10.68
CA GLN A 44 -12.71 0.49 9.68
C GLN A 44 -12.06 -0.85 9.36
N LYS A 45 -12.82 -1.95 9.44
CA LYS A 45 -12.39 -3.32 9.09
C LYS A 45 -12.23 -3.46 7.58
N THR A 46 -11.16 -2.93 6.99
CA THR A 46 -10.89 -3.10 5.55
C THR A 46 -10.21 -4.44 5.31
N THR A 47 -10.96 -5.53 5.16
CA THR A 47 -10.42 -6.88 4.91
C THR A 47 -9.46 -6.89 3.70
N LYS A 48 -8.49 -7.83 3.63
CA LYS A 48 -7.53 -7.96 2.51
C LYS A 48 -8.17 -7.79 1.12
N LYS A 49 -9.34 -8.40 0.93
CA LYS A 49 -10.16 -8.29 -0.30
C LYS A 49 -10.55 -6.85 -0.68
N ASN A 50 -10.80 -5.99 0.31
CA ASN A 50 -11.13 -4.58 0.07
C ASN A 50 -9.89 -3.78 -0.35
N LEU A 51 -8.70 -4.13 0.13
CA LEU A 51 -7.47 -3.43 -0.27
C LEU A 51 -7.15 -3.72 -1.74
N ASP A 52 -7.24 -4.97 -2.17
CA ASP A 52 -7.01 -5.34 -3.58
C ASP A 52 -8.04 -4.69 -4.52
N GLN A 53 -9.30 -4.56 -4.09
CA GLN A 53 -10.34 -3.87 -4.88
C GLN A 53 -10.11 -2.36 -4.96
N ILE A 54 -9.68 -1.73 -3.86
CA ILE A 54 -9.31 -0.31 -3.84
C ILE A 54 -8.12 -0.09 -4.78
N GLU A 55 -7.09 -0.93 -4.70
CA GLU A 55 -5.91 -0.82 -5.57
C GLU A 55 -6.29 -0.97 -7.06
N LYS A 56 -7.11 -1.97 -7.41
CA LYS A 56 -7.59 -2.14 -8.78
C LYS A 56 -8.41 -0.96 -9.27
N ALA A 57 -9.29 -0.41 -8.43
CA ALA A 57 -10.08 0.77 -8.78
C ALA A 57 -9.19 2.01 -8.99
N LEU A 58 -8.16 2.16 -8.17
CA LEU A 58 -7.16 3.23 -8.32
C LEU A 58 -6.32 3.07 -9.58
N GLU A 59 -5.79 1.87 -9.88
CA GLU A 59 -5.03 1.62 -11.12
C GLU A 59 -5.87 1.91 -12.37
N LEU A 60 -7.15 1.56 -12.37
CA LEU A 60 -8.07 1.87 -13.46
C LEU A 60 -8.28 3.38 -13.61
N ALA A 61 -8.42 4.12 -12.51
CA ALA A 61 -8.54 5.58 -12.53
C ALA A 61 -7.26 6.24 -13.07
N PHE A 62 -6.08 5.78 -12.64
CA PHE A 62 -4.80 6.27 -13.15
C PHE A 62 -4.61 5.95 -14.63
N LYS A 63 -4.95 4.73 -15.09
CA LYS A 63 -4.93 4.39 -16.52
C LYS A 63 -5.81 5.31 -17.35
N ASN A 64 -7.03 5.58 -16.88
CA ASN A 64 -7.96 6.47 -17.56
C ASN A 64 -7.48 7.92 -17.57
N GLN A 65 -6.81 8.39 -16.51
CA GLN A 65 -6.15 9.71 -16.50
C GLN A 65 -4.94 9.78 -17.43
N THR A 66 -4.10 8.75 -17.53
CA THR A 66 -3.00 8.71 -18.50
C THR A 66 -3.48 8.74 -19.95
N ASN A 67 -4.64 8.15 -20.27
CA ASN A 67 -5.25 8.30 -21.60
C ASN A 67 -5.68 9.75 -21.86
N HIS A 68 -6.14 10.47 -20.84
CA HIS A 68 -6.43 11.90 -20.95
C HIS A 68 -5.16 12.75 -21.13
N ILE A 69 -4.05 12.40 -20.49
CA ILE A 69 -2.76 13.11 -20.62
C ILE A 69 -2.12 12.85 -21.99
N ARG A 70 -2.21 11.62 -22.53
CA ARG A 70 -1.70 11.29 -23.88
C ARG A 70 -2.40 12.10 -24.98
N ASN A 71 -3.72 12.30 -24.88
CA ASN A 71 -4.48 13.12 -25.82
C ASN A 71 -4.10 14.62 -25.82
N LEU A 72 -3.46 15.11 -24.76
CA LEU A 72 -2.92 16.48 -24.71
C LEU A 72 -1.51 16.59 -25.30
N SER A 73 -0.77 15.47 -25.37
CA SER A 73 0.57 15.40 -25.95
C SER A 73 0.57 15.14 -27.45
N GLU A 74 -0.52 14.59 -28.02
CA GLU A 74 -0.66 14.31 -29.45
C GLU A 74 -1.22 15.49 -30.26
N ASN A 75 -1.60 16.60 -29.61
CA ASN A 75 -2.09 17.83 -30.25
C ASN A 75 -1.07 18.99 -30.19
N GLN A 76 0.24 18.68 -30.26
CA GLN A 76 1.30 19.69 -30.42
C GLN A 76 2.05 19.50 -31.73
#